data_AF-A0AAW8C0H0-F1
#
_entry.id   AF-A0AAW8C0H0-F1
#
_cell.length_a   1.000
_cell.length_b   1.000
_cell.length_c   1.000
_cell.angle_alpha   90.00
_cell.angle_beta   90.00
_cell.angle_gamma   90.00
#
_symmetry.space_group_name_H-M   'P 1'
#
loop_
_entity.id
_entity.type
_entity.pdbx_description
1 polymer ?
#
loop_
_entity_poly.entity_id
_entity_poly.type
_entity_poly.pdbx_seq_one_letter_code
_entity_poly.pdbx_strand_id
1 'polypeptide(L)'
;MPIAYDLRYTAIRPMMCNGGVSRQALVAVAAARARYADHATGRNSRPTNERLARETGYTVRTIQRVDEALKLLGVATEVLRGRQRTRGERFASYRVGDRRRGWASVWALHDNRQLTAVIHSVSPHPLSGRFLSTKNRSSQLTTRRRRPGGRRQGGAQRRQGLDKAGLALAKAWRARPDSPPWSRRHSPGAWSRILAAPAQHGWTARDVNQMITDWLGVGNWAADRPHRPIGLLATIFAWHGPTNLDERPAALDEAREAQALQAQARARAAAVTEFDASQRAKAVGRQALSSSLGRVEVRRILDNAAQRRQSGSP
;
A
#
# COMPACT_ATOMS: atom_id res chain seq x y z
N MET A 1 17.39 15.67 -14.45
CA MET A 1 16.98 14.36 -15.03
C MET A 1 17.52 14.10 -16.45
N PRO A 2 17.20 14.89 -17.50
CA PRO A 2 17.58 14.52 -18.87
C PRO A 2 19.09 14.51 -19.10
N ILE A 3 19.80 15.48 -18.51
CA ILE A 3 21.27 15.56 -18.54
C ILE A 3 21.93 14.31 -17.93
N ALA A 4 21.38 13.79 -16.81
CA ALA A 4 21.92 12.59 -16.17
C ALA A 4 21.77 11.35 -17.05
N TYR A 5 20.66 11.25 -17.79
CA TYR A 5 20.46 10.21 -18.79
C TYR A 5 21.50 10.34 -19.91
N ASP A 6 21.61 11.52 -20.51
CA ASP A 6 22.50 11.75 -21.66
C ASP A 6 23.97 11.46 -21.32
N LEU A 7 24.40 11.73 -20.08
CA LEU A 7 25.78 11.51 -19.62
C LEU A 7 26.08 10.08 -19.14
N ARG A 8 25.14 9.39 -18.49
CA ARG A 8 25.43 8.14 -17.74
C ARG A 8 24.67 6.91 -18.24
N TYR A 9 23.73 7.07 -19.17
CA TYR A 9 22.86 5.97 -19.57
C TYR A 9 23.61 4.80 -20.22
N THR A 10 24.64 5.09 -21.03
CA THR A 10 25.51 4.07 -21.63
C THR A 10 26.19 3.19 -20.59
N ALA A 11 26.62 3.78 -19.46
CA ALA A 11 27.27 3.07 -18.37
C ALA A 11 26.29 2.23 -17.54
N ILE A 12 25.06 2.69 -17.32
CA ILE A 12 24.08 1.97 -16.49
C ILE A 12 23.28 0.91 -17.26
N ARG A 13 23.17 1.03 -18.60
CA ARG A 13 22.35 0.12 -19.42
C ARG A 13 22.70 -1.37 -19.25
N PRO A 14 23.98 -1.78 -19.15
CA PRO A 14 24.33 -3.18 -18.90
C PRO A 14 23.91 -3.69 -17.51
N MET A 15 23.72 -2.78 -16.53
CA MET A 15 23.33 -3.13 -15.17
C MET A 15 21.82 -3.32 -15.00
N MET A 16 21.02 -3.00 -16.03
CA MET A 16 19.56 -3.11 -15.99
C MET A 16 19.10 -4.54 -16.25
N CYS A 17 18.36 -5.14 -15.32
CA CYS A 17 17.86 -6.51 -15.41
C CYS A 17 16.79 -6.69 -16.50
N ASN A 18 16.04 -5.63 -16.84
CA ASN A 18 14.88 -5.74 -17.73
C ASN A 18 15.09 -5.15 -19.15
N GLY A 19 16.32 -4.80 -19.53
CA GLY A 19 16.65 -4.15 -20.80
C GLY A 19 16.61 -2.61 -20.73
N GLY A 20 16.75 -1.94 -21.87
CA GLY A 20 16.84 -0.48 -21.93
C GLY A 20 15.50 0.26 -21.83
N VAL A 21 15.58 1.54 -21.47
CA VAL A 21 14.52 2.54 -21.54
C VAL A 21 14.87 3.64 -22.53
N SER A 22 13.85 4.30 -23.10
CA SER A 22 14.09 5.50 -23.88
C SER A 22 14.16 6.72 -22.98
N ARG A 23 14.90 7.75 -23.44
CA ARG A 23 14.97 9.06 -22.78
C ARG A 23 13.58 9.64 -22.53
N GLN A 24 12.71 9.57 -23.53
CA GLN A 24 11.35 10.09 -23.46
C GLN A 24 10.51 9.38 -22.38
N ALA A 25 10.58 8.05 -22.31
CA ALA A 25 9.87 7.30 -21.28
C ALA A 25 10.37 7.65 -19.88
N LEU A 26 11.70 7.78 -19.71
CA LEU A 26 12.29 8.17 -18.43
C LEU A 26 11.82 9.56 -17.97
N VAL A 27 11.84 10.56 -18.86
CA VAL A 27 11.39 11.92 -18.53
C VAL A 27 9.88 11.95 -18.21
N ALA A 28 9.06 11.29 -19.02
CA ALA A 28 7.60 11.30 -18.85
C ALA A 28 7.17 10.65 -17.52
N VAL A 29 7.74 9.49 -17.19
CA VAL A 29 7.45 8.76 -15.94
C VAL A 29 8.01 9.50 -14.73
N ALA A 30 9.22 10.07 -14.82
CA ALA A 30 9.77 10.88 -13.75
C ALA A 30 8.90 12.12 -13.47
N ALA A 31 8.41 12.79 -14.52
CA ALA A 31 7.51 13.94 -14.39
C ALA A 31 6.16 13.54 -13.76
N ALA A 32 5.57 12.43 -14.19
CA ALA A 32 4.35 11.90 -13.57
C ALA A 32 4.58 11.55 -12.09
N ARG A 33 5.72 10.93 -11.76
CA ARG A 33 6.10 10.59 -10.39
C ARG A 33 6.33 11.85 -9.53
N ALA A 34 6.88 12.92 -10.09
CA ALA A 34 7.13 14.19 -9.40
C ALA A 34 5.84 14.89 -8.96
N ARG A 35 4.71 14.71 -9.68
CA ARG A 35 3.41 15.25 -9.27
C ARG A 35 2.91 14.73 -7.91
N TYR A 36 3.45 13.59 -7.47
CA TYR A 36 3.13 12.98 -6.18
C TYR A 36 4.17 13.26 -5.10
N ALA A 37 5.27 13.92 -5.45
CA ALA A 37 6.32 14.28 -4.52
C ALA A 37 5.99 15.59 -3.81
N ASP A 38 6.53 15.75 -2.60
CA ASP A 38 6.63 17.05 -1.95
C ASP A 38 7.49 17.98 -2.81
N HIS A 39 6.95 19.14 -3.19
CA HIS A 39 7.62 20.09 -4.08
C HIS A 39 8.93 20.63 -3.51
N ALA A 40 9.04 20.79 -2.18
CA ALA A 40 10.23 21.37 -1.56
C ALA A 40 11.37 20.36 -1.40
N THR A 41 11.04 19.09 -1.18
CA THR A 41 12.04 18.07 -0.81
C THR A 41 12.19 16.93 -1.82
N GLY A 42 11.28 16.81 -2.79
CA GLY A 42 11.21 15.69 -3.73
C GLY A 42 10.82 14.36 -3.07
N ARG A 43 10.51 14.36 -1.76
CA ARG A 43 10.20 13.17 -0.97
C ARG A 43 8.74 12.77 -1.09
N ASN A 44 8.40 11.62 -0.51
CA ASN A 44 7.02 11.15 -0.37
C ASN A 44 6.27 10.91 -1.69
N SER A 45 6.97 10.67 -2.80
CA SER A 45 6.33 10.24 -4.04
C SER A 45 5.88 8.78 -3.93
N ARG A 46 4.57 8.56 -4.08
CA ARG A 46 3.90 7.27 -3.84
C ARG A 46 2.85 6.85 -4.90
N PRO A 47 3.07 7.08 -6.21
CA PRO A 47 2.18 6.50 -7.21
C PRO A 47 2.48 5.01 -7.41
N THR A 48 1.45 4.20 -7.67
CA THR A 48 1.62 2.81 -8.08
C THR A 48 2.08 2.72 -9.52
N ASN A 49 2.68 1.58 -9.91
CA ASN A 49 3.18 1.41 -11.27
C ASN A 49 2.02 1.34 -12.28
N GLU A 50 0.88 0.76 -11.90
CA GLU A 50 -0.35 0.72 -12.70
C GLU A 50 -0.93 2.12 -12.93
N ARG A 51 -0.83 2.98 -11.91
CA ARG A 51 -1.29 4.36 -12.01
C ARG A 51 -0.39 5.19 -12.91
N LEU A 52 0.92 5.07 -12.74
CA LEU A 52 1.88 5.73 -13.64
C LEU A 52 1.68 5.26 -15.08
N ALA A 53 1.52 3.95 -15.29
CA ALA A 53 1.22 3.38 -16.60
C ALA A 53 -0.02 4.02 -17.25
N ARG A 54 -1.11 4.17 -16.49
CA ARG A 54 -2.35 4.81 -16.95
C ARG A 54 -2.15 6.30 -17.28
N GLU A 55 -1.41 7.03 -16.45
CA GLU A 55 -1.20 8.47 -16.62
C GLU A 55 -0.23 8.81 -17.76
N THR A 56 0.77 7.97 -18.00
CA THR A 56 1.79 8.19 -19.04
C THR A 56 1.50 7.45 -20.34
N GLY A 57 0.52 6.55 -20.36
CA GLY A 57 0.22 5.69 -21.51
C GLY A 57 1.27 4.59 -21.77
N TYR A 58 2.13 4.29 -20.80
CA TYR A 58 3.17 3.26 -20.93
C TYR A 58 2.76 1.97 -20.23
N THR A 59 3.38 0.85 -20.59
CA THR A 59 3.15 -0.43 -19.89
C THR A 59 3.78 -0.43 -18.50
N VAL A 60 3.24 -1.23 -17.58
CA VAL A 60 3.80 -1.43 -16.23
C VAL A 60 5.26 -1.90 -16.30
N ARG A 61 5.61 -2.73 -17.28
CA ARG A 61 6.98 -3.20 -17.50
C ARG A 61 7.93 -2.06 -17.89
N THR A 62 7.46 -1.11 -18.70
CA THR A 62 8.22 0.12 -19.00
C THR A 62 8.43 0.95 -17.73
N ILE A 63 7.42 1.10 -16.87
CA ILE A 63 7.55 1.82 -15.60
C ILE A 63 8.61 1.17 -14.70
N GLN A 64 8.59 -0.16 -14.57
CA GLN A 64 9.58 -0.90 -13.77
C GLN A 64 11.02 -0.70 -14.28
N ARG A 65 11.22 -0.69 -15.60
CA ARG A 65 12.52 -0.39 -16.20
C ARG A 65 12.96 1.05 -15.94
N VAL A 66 12.03 2.01 -16.01
CA VAL A 66 12.33 3.41 -15.70
C VAL A 66 12.72 3.56 -14.24
N ASP A 67 12.00 2.92 -13.34
CA ASP A 67 12.31 2.93 -11.90
C ASP A 67 13.70 2.36 -11.62
N GLU A 68 14.08 1.28 -12.29
CA GLU A 68 15.44 0.73 -12.23
C GLU A 68 16.48 1.72 -12.76
N ALA A 69 16.26 2.34 -13.91
CA ALA A 69 17.15 3.35 -14.48
C ALA A 69 17.30 4.58 -13.57
N LEU A 70 16.21 5.07 -12.96
CA LEU A 70 16.26 6.22 -12.04
C LEU A 70 17.12 5.93 -10.79
N LYS A 71 17.10 4.69 -10.28
CA LYS A 71 17.97 4.27 -9.18
C LYS A 71 19.44 4.24 -9.61
N LEU A 72 19.73 3.61 -10.75
CA LEU A 72 21.10 3.47 -11.25
C LEU A 72 21.73 4.81 -11.66
N LEU A 73 20.93 5.73 -12.22
CA LEU A 73 21.36 7.10 -12.50
C LEU A 73 21.62 7.93 -11.23
N GLY A 74 21.18 7.45 -10.07
CA GLY A 74 21.34 8.14 -8.78
C GLY A 74 20.48 9.40 -8.66
N VAL A 75 19.32 9.41 -9.32
CA VAL A 75 18.39 10.56 -9.37
C VAL A 75 17.06 10.29 -8.67
N ALA A 76 16.85 9.04 -8.28
CA ALA A 76 15.76 8.69 -7.39
C ALA A 76 16.22 7.59 -6.45
N THR A 77 15.90 7.75 -5.17
CA THR A 77 16.08 6.71 -4.17
C THR A 77 14.72 6.14 -3.80
N GLU A 78 14.60 4.82 -3.92
CA GLU A 78 13.50 4.10 -3.32
C GLU A 78 13.80 3.95 -1.83
N VAL A 79 13.27 4.86 -1.03
CA VAL A 79 13.49 4.92 0.43
C VAL A 79 12.88 3.69 1.10
N LEU A 80 11.73 3.23 0.61
CA LEU A 80 11.05 2.04 1.11
C LEU A 80 10.54 1.20 -0.07
N ARG A 81 11.09 -0.01 -0.23
CA ARG A 81 10.58 -1.03 -1.15
C ARG A 81 9.31 -1.65 -0.61
N GLY A 82 8.19 -1.44 -1.31
CA GLY A 82 7.00 -2.30 -1.30
C GLY A 82 6.58 -2.89 0.05
N ARG A 83 6.74 -2.16 1.15
CA ARG A 83 6.38 -2.64 2.48
C ARG A 83 5.24 -1.82 3.01
N GLN A 84 4.32 -2.51 3.65
CA GLN A 84 3.21 -1.87 4.32
C GLN A 84 3.74 -1.02 5.46
N ARG A 85 3.16 0.17 5.63
CA ARG A 85 3.43 0.96 6.82
C ARG A 85 3.01 0.18 8.06
N THR A 86 3.87 0.20 9.08
CA THR A 86 3.49 -0.29 10.41
C THR A 86 2.36 0.56 10.98
N ARG A 87 1.63 0.04 11.98
CA ARG A 87 0.57 0.80 12.66
C ARG A 87 1.05 2.18 13.12
N GLY A 88 2.27 2.26 13.67
CA GLY A 88 2.89 3.50 14.11
C GLY A 88 3.19 4.46 12.95
N GLU A 89 3.79 3.97 11.86
CA GLU A 89 4.08 4.77 10.65
C GLU A 89 2.80 5.31 9.99
N ARG A 90 1.69 4.54 10.00
CA ARG A 90 0.39 5.00 9.53
C ARG A 90 -0.15 6.15 10.37
N PHE A 91 -0.17 5.98 11.69
CA PHE A 91 -0.68 7.03 12.58
C PHE A 91 0.19 8.28 12.57
N ALA A 92 1.51 8.15 12.42
CA ALA A 92 2.40 9.28 12.18
C ALA A 92 2.06 10.00 10.85
N SER A 93 1.75 9.26 9.79
CA SER A 93 1.35 9.84 8.49
C SER A 93 -0.01 10.56 8.57
N TYR A 94 -0.96 10.03 9.34
CA TYR A 94 -2.24 10.66 9.58
C TYR A 94 -2.11 12.03 10.27
N ARG A 95 -1.15 12.18 11.19
CA ARG A 95 -0.87 13.48 11.85
C ARG A 95 -0.40 14.57 10.88
N VAL A 96 0.23 14.17 9.76
CA VAL A 96 0.67 15.09 8.70
C VAL A 96 -0.27 15.13 7.50
N GLY A 97 -1.51 14.62 7.66
CA GLY A 97 -2.58 14.73 6.66
C GLY A 97 -2.57 13.67 5.56
N ASP A 98 -1.64 12.73 5.59
CA ASP A 98 -1.55 11.65 4.60
C ASP A 98 -2.32 10.41 5.06
N ARG A 99 -3.49 10.21 4.46
CA ARG A 99 -4.47 9.19 4.86
C ARG A 99 -4.38 7.89 4.06
N ARG A 100 -3.39 7.78 3.17
CA ARG A 100 -3.19 6.59 2.35
C ARG A 100 -2.62 5.42 3.16
N ARG A 101 -3.04 4.21 2.81
CA ARG A 101 -2.69 2.97 3.49
C ARG A 101 -1.36 2.35 3.05
N GLY A 102 -0.76 2.90 2.00
CA GLY A 102 0.68 2.79 1.73
C GLY A 102 1.11 1.54 0.99
N TRP A 103 0.53 1.26 -0.18
CA TRP A 103 0.99 0.22 -1.12
C TRP A 103 1.67 0.82 -2.35
N ALA A 104 2.66 1.66 -2.12
CA ALA A 104 3.56 2.08 -3.17
C ALA A 104 4.94 2.22 -2.56
N SER A 105 5.97 1.83 -3.31
CA SER A 105 7.33 2.16 -2.95
C SER A 105 7.42 3.67 -2.70
N VAL A 106 8.08 4.06 -1.61
CA VAL A 106 8.25 5.48 -1.30
C VAL A 106 9.51 5.94 -2.01
N TRP A 107 9.33 6.88 -2.91
CA TRP A 107 10.43 7.46 -3.66
C TRP A 107 10.76 8.85 -3.14
N ALA A 108 12.05 9.12 -3.05
CA ALA A 108 12.61 10.44 -2.98
C ALA A 108 13.28 10.74 -4.32
N LEU A 109 12.75 11.71 -5.04
CA LEU A 109 13.37 12.28 -6.23
C LEU A 109 14.40 13.31 -5.78
N HIS A 110 15.61 13.25 -6.33
CA HIS A 110 16.67 14.17 -5.99
C HIS A 110 17.61 14.34 -7.18
N ASP A 111 18.30 15.48 -7.25
CA ASP A 111 19.40 15.60 -8.19
C ASP A 111 20.60 14.75 -7.74
N ASN A 112 21.40 14.32 -8.70
CA ASN A 112 22.60 13.55 -8.43
C ASN A 112 23.69 14.52 -7.95
N ARG A 113 24.10 14.41 -6.67
CA ARG A 113 25.07 15.33 -6.05
C ARG A 113 26.38 15.47 -6.81
N GLN A 114 26.89 14.42 -7.46
CA GLN A 114 28.11 14.50 -8.27
C GLN A 114 27.87 15.32 -9.55
N LEU A 115 26.71 15.19 -10.18
CA LEU A 115 26.32 16.01 -11.32
C LEU A 115 25.98 17.45 -10.90
N THR A 116 25.34 17.65 -9.73
CA THR A 116 25.11 18.99 -9.17
C THR A 116 26.44 19.68 -8.88
N ALA A 117 27.41 18.98 -8.30
CA ALA A 117 28.75 19.54 -8.07
C ALA A 117 29.41 19.97 -9.38
N VAL A 118 29.34 19.15 -10.44
CA VAL A 118 29.88 19.49 -11.77
C VAL A 118 29.12 20.65 -12.41
N ILE A 119 27.78 20.61 -12.47
CA ILE A 119 26.95 21.67 -13.09
C ILE A 119 27.16 23.02 -12.39
N HIS A 120 27.27 23.01 -11.06
CA HIS A 120 27.51 24.22 -10.27
C HIS A 120 29.00 24.63 -10.25
N SER A 121 29.94 23.72 -10.56
CA SER A 121 31.37 24.07 -10.72
C SER A 121 31.69 24.69 -12.07
N VAL A 122 30.87 24.47 -13.11
CA VAL A 122 31.03 25.11 -14.43
C VAL A 122 30.17 26.37 -14.60
N SER A 123 29.40 26.75 -13.60
CA SER A 123 28.64 28.00 -13.60
C SER A 123 29.35 29.03 -12.72
N PRO A 124 30.18 29.94 -13.27
CA PRO A 124 30.57 31.12 -12.50
C PRO A 124 29.27 31.87 -12.20
N HIS A 125 28.90 31.92 -10.93
CA HIS A 125 27.68 32.61 -10.54
C HIS A 125 27.83 34.07 -10.95
N PRO A 126 26.96 34.67 -11.77
CA PRO A 126 26.89 36.12 -11.79
C PRO A 126 26.41 36.54 -10.40
N LEU A 127 27.30 37.21 -9.68
CA LEU A 127 26.95 38.11 -8.59
C LEU A 127 25.88 39.10 -9.09
N SER A 128 24.87 39.32 -8.26
CA SER A 128 23.88 40.42 -8.31
C SER A 128 22.55 40.19 -9.03
N GLY A 129 21.48 40.52 -8.30
CA GLY A 129 20.14 40.76 -8.81
C GLY A 129 19.10 40.88 -7.69
N ARG A 130 19.06 42.01 -6.97
CA ARG A 130 17.88 42.39 -6.18
C ARG A 130 16.73 42.68 -7.15
N PHE A 131 15.87 41.70 -7.38
CA PHE A 131 14.58 41.95 -7.99
C PHE A 131 13.58 42.35 -6.91
N LEU A 132 13.43 43.67 -6.76
CA LEU A 132 12.21 44.27 -6.27
C LEU A 132 11.09 43.86 -7.22
N SER A 133 10.20 42.96 -6.79
CA SER A 133 8.93 42.74 -7.48
C SER A 133 7.84 43.50 -6.75
N THR A 134 7.42 44.56 -7.42
CA THR A 134 6.42 45.56 -7.08
C THR A 134 5.07 44.92 -6.75
N LYS A 135 4.50 45.32 -5.60
CA LYS A 135 3.08 45.12 -5.27
C LYS A 135 2.20 45.78 -6.36
N ASN A 136 1.28 45.03 -6.94
CA ASN A 136 0.03 45.53 -7.53
C ASN A 136 -1.10 44.61 -7.05
N ARG A 137 -1.99 45.05 -6.15
CA ARG A 137 -3.23 45.85 -6.32
C ARG A 137 -4.29 45.16 -7.21
N SER A 138 -5.25 44.55 -6.49
CA SER A 138 -6.69 44.42 -6.78
C SER A 138 -7.14 44.62 -8.23
N SER A 139 -7.57 43.53 -8.89
CA SER A 139 -8.56 43.63 -9.97
C SER A 139 -9.97 43.56 -9.37
N GLN A 140 -10.67 44.69 -9.43
CA GLN A 140 -12.11 44.74 -9.26
C GLN A 140 -12.77 43.98 -10.41
N LEU A 141 -13.52 42.93 -10.08
CA LEU A 141 -14.53 42.35 -10.98
C LEU A 141 -15.90 42.85 -10.52
N THR A 142 -16.35 43.94 -11.13
CA THR A 142 -17.74 44.38 -11.10
C THR A 142 -18.57 43.49 -12.01
N THR A 143 -19.47 42.67 -11.45
CA THR A 143 -20.66 42.21 -12.18
C THR A 143 -21.90 42.29 -11.29
N ARG A 144 -22.98 42.79 -11.90
CA ARG A 144 -24.27 43.20 -11.32
C ARG A 144 -24.95 42.11 -10.47
N ARG A 145 -25.52 42.52 -9.34
CA ARG A 145 -26.61 41.78 -8.69
C ARG A 145 -27.81 41.71 -9.64
N ARG A 146 -28.13 40.51 -10.13
CA ARG A 146 -29.46 40.15 -10.63
C ARG A 146 -30.05 39.09 -9.70
N ARG A 147 -31.18 39.42 -9.07
CA ARG A 147 -32.03 38.43 -8.40
C ARG A 147 -32.74 37.60 -9.48
N PRO A 148 -32.72 36.27 -9.45
CA PRO A 148 -33.75 35.48 -10.09
C PRO A 148 -34.99 35.52 -9.19
N GLY A 149 -36.07 36.07 -9.73
CA GLY A 149 -37.42 35.92 -9.20
C GLY A 149 -37.81 34.46 -9.05
N GLY A 150 -38.75 34.21 -8.15
CA GLY A 150 -39.17 32.88 -7.75
C GLY A 150 -39.59 32.00 -8.92
N ARG A 151 -39.21 30.73 -8.82
CA ARG A 151 -39.97 29.63 -9.42
C ARG A 151 -40.27 28.64 -8.31
N ARG A 152 -41.50 28.73 -7.79
CA ARG A 152 -42.15 27.59 -7.14
C ARG A 152 -42.30 26.50 -8.20
N GLN A 153 -42.31 25.25 -7.73
CA GLN A 153 -42.50 23.99 -8.47
C GLN A 153 -41.21 23.28 -8.91
N GLY A 154 -40.64 22.53 -7.97
CA GLY A 154 -40.01 21.24 -8.26
C GLY A 154 -40.65 20.23 -7.30
N GLY A 155 -41.59 19.42 -7.80
CA GLY A 155 -42.16 18.32 -7.03
C GLY A 155 -41.05 17.46 -6.43
N ALA A 156 -41.31 16.89 -5.24
CA ALA A 156 -40.37 16.03 -4.53
C ALA A 156 -39.61 15.14 -5.53
N GLN A 157 -38.30 15.37 -5.68
CA GLN A 157 -37.46 14.50 -6.50
C GLN A 157 -37.80 13.07 -6.11
N ARG A 158 -38.32 12.29 -7.07
CA ARG A 158 -38.59 10.85 -6.88
C ARG A 158 -37.43 10.30 -6.09
N ARG A 159 -37.68 9.76 -4.90
CA ARG A 159 -36.65 9.14 -4.07
C ARG A 159 -35.93 8.15 -4.97
N GLN A 160 -34.71 8.48 -5.38
CA GLN A 160 -33.87 7.55 -6.14
C GLN A 160 -33.89 6.25 -5.35
N GLY A 161 -34.18 5.14 -6.04
CA GLY A 161 -34.25 3.82 -5.40
C GLY A 161 -32.99 3.62 -4.55
N LEU A 162 -33.19 3.03 -3.36
CA LEU A 162 -32.09 2.77 -2.43
C LEU A 162 -30.94 2.10 -3.18
N ASP A 163 -29.72 2.64 -3.05
CA ASP A 163 -28.54 2.04 -3.66
C ASP A 163 -28.39 0.60 -3.15
N LYS A 164 -28.49 -0.37 -4.07
CA LYS A 164 -28.54 -1.80 -3.74
C LYS A 164 -27.20 -2.25 -3.14
N ALA A 165 -26.08 -1.71 -3.64
CA ALA A 165 -24.74 -2.02 -3.16
C ALA A 165 -24.53 -1.49 -1.74
N GLY A 166 -24.82 -0.21 -1.50
CA GLY A 166 -24.78 0.40 -0.18
C GLY A 166 -25.74 -0.26 0.81
N LEU A 167 -26.92 -0.71 0.37
CA LEU A 167 -27.88 -1.45 1.19
C LEU A 167 -27.33 -2.83 1.61
N ALA A 168 -26.69 -3.55 0.70
CA ALA A 168 -26.06 -4.84 1.00
C ALA A 168 -24.91 -4.67 1.99
N LEU A 169 -24.05 -3.67 1.79
CA LEU A 169 -22.96 -3.33 2.72
C LEU A 169 -23.51 -2.92 4.09
N ALA A 170 -24.58 -2.12 4.15
CA ALA A 170 -25.24 -1.75 5.40
C ALA A 170 -25.79 -2.96 6.16
N LYS A 171 -26.41 -3.92 5.46
CA LYS A 171 -26.91 -5.17 6.06
C LYS A 171 -25.76 -5.99 6.62
N ALA A 172 -24.70 -6.20 5.83
CA ALA A 172 -23.52 -6.95 6.24
C ALA A 172 -22.85 -6.30 7.46
N TRP A 173 -22.66 -4.98 7.45
CA TRP A 173 -22.03 -4.24 8.54
C TRP A 173 -22.82 -4.35 9.85
N ARG A 174 -24.13 -4.11 9.82
CA ARG A 174 -24.98 -4.20 11.03
C ARG A 174 -25.04 -5.60 11.64
N ALA A 175 -24.92 -6.64 10.80
CA ALA A 175 -24.97 -8.03 11.23
C ALA A 175 -23.68 -8.49 11.94
N ARG A 176 -22.57 -7.76 11.79
CA ARG A 176 -21.32 -8.20 12.39
C ARG A 176 -21.30 -8.00 13.92
N PRO A 177 -20.62 -8.90 14.66
CA PRO A 177 -20.44 -8.75 16.10
C PRO A 177 -19.50 -7.59 16.50
N ASP A 178 -18.49 -7.30 15.68
CA ASP A 178 -17.45 -6.28 15.92
C ASP A 178 -17.88 -4.86 15.52
N SER A 179 -19.07 -4.69 14.97
CA SER A 179 -19.59 -3.38 14.59
C SER A 179 -20.15 -2.61 15.79
N PRO A 180 -19.94 -1.28 15.85
CA PRO A 180 -20.39 -0.49 17.00
C PRO A 180 -21.90 -0.64 17.25
N PRO A 181 -22.38 -0.67 18.51
CA PRO A 181 -23.79 -0.88 18.83
C PRO A 181 -24.73 0.13 18.15
N TRP A 182 -24.26 1.36 17.95
CA TRP A 182 -25.03 2.42 17.30
C TRP A 182 -25.27 2.19 15.80
N SER A 183 -24.55 1.28 15.15
CA SER A 183 -24.83 0.87 13.75
C SER A 183 -26.22 0.27 13.60
N ARG A 184 -26.72 -0.43 14.63
CA ARG A 184 -28.01 -1.14 14.60
C ARG A 184 -29.22 -0.23 14.83
N ARG A 185 -29.01 0.97 15.37
CA ARG A 185 -30.06 1.95 15.71
C ARG A 185 -30.89 2.41 14.52
N HIS A 186 -30.28 2.49 13.33
CA HIS A 186 -30.97 2.88 12.11
C HIS A 186 -31.13 1.69 11.16
N SER A 187 -32.13 1.79 10.29
CA SER A 187 -32.41 0.78 9.27
C SER A 187 -31.26 0.72 8.26
N PRO A 188 -31.05 -0.43 7.58
CA PRO A 188 -30.07 -0.53 6.50
C PRO A 188 -30.24 0.53 5.41
N GLY A 189 -31.50 0.92 5.12
CA GLY A 189 -31.80 1.95 4.13
C GLY A 189 -31.37 3.35 4.56
N ALA A 190 -31.32 3.64 5.86
CA ALA A 190 -30.79 4.91 6.35
C ALA A 190 -29.25 5.01 6.16
N TRP A 191 -28.56 3.88 6.21
CA TRP A 191 -27.12 3.79 6.01
C TRP A 191 -26.71 3.69 4.54
N SER A 192 -27.58 3.18 3.67
CA SER A 192 -27.23 2.82 2.30
C SER A 192 -26.63 3.98 1.51
N ARG A 193 -27.15 5.20 1.68
CA ARG A 193 -26.65 6.39 0.97
C ARG A 193 -25.20 6.71 1.30
N ILE A 194 -24.81 6.57 2.57
CA ILE A 194 -23.45 6.90 3.02
C ILE A 194 -22.46 5.78 2.68
N LEU A 195 -22.95 4.55 2.61
CA LEU A 195 -22.16 3.37 2.26
C LEU A 195 -22.12 3.10 0.74
N ALA A 196 -22.86 3.85 -0.07
CA ALA A 196 -22.96 3.65 -1.51
C ALA A 196 -21.61 3.75 -2.22
N ALA A 197 -20.88 4.84 -2.01
CA ALA A 197 -19.57 5.03 -2.64
C ALA A 197 -18.55 3.97 -2.15
N PRO A 198 -18.36 3.73 -0.84
CA PRO A 198 -17.54 2.60 -0.37
C PRO A 198 -17.91 1.25 -1.00
N ALA A 199 -19.20 0.93 -1.10
CA ALA A 199 -19.66 -0.33 -1.67
C ALA A 199 -19.30 -0.47 -3.17
N GLN A 200 -19.34 0.63 -3.93
CA GLN A 200 -18.92 0.65 -5.34
C GLN A 200 -17.41 0.37 -5.50
N HIS A 201 -16.59 0.76 -4.53
CA HIS A 201 -15.17 0.43 -4.47
C HIS A 201 -14.90 -0.93 -3.80
N GLY A 202 -15.91 -1.77 -3.65
CA GLY A 202 -15.78 -3.13 -3.15
C GLY A 202 -15.50 -3.23 -1.65
N TRP A 203 -15.81 -2.20 -0.87
CA TRP A 203 -15.61 -2.24 0.58
C TRP A 203 -16.50 -3.30 1.23
N THR A 204 -15.94 -3.98 2.21
CA THR A 204 -16.63 -4.93 3.08
C THR A 204 -17.03 -4.27 4.39
N ALA A 205 -17.86 -4.94 5.16
CA ALA A 205 -18.22 -4.50 6.50
C ALA A 205 -17.00 -4.37 7.44
N ARG A 206 -15.95 -5.16 7.21
CA ARG A 206 -14.69 -5.09 7.95
C ARG A 206 -13.93 -3.79 7.62
N ASP A 207 -13.95 -3.37 6.35
CA ASP A 207 -13.38 -2.09 5.92
C ASP A 207 -14.00 -0.90 6.68
N VAL A 208 -15.33 -0.94 6.89
CA VAL A 208 -16.06 0.10 7.65
C VAL A 208 -15.61 0.15 9.12
N ASN A 209 -15.53 -1.00 9.79
CA ASN A 209 -15.07 -1.06 11.19
C ASN A 209 -13.60 -0.62 11.32
N GLN A 210 -12.77 -1.02 10.37
CA GLN A 210 -11.36 -0.63 10.34
C GLN A 210 -11.21 0.88 10.16
N MET A 211 -12.04 1.51 9.32
CA MET A 211 -12.05 2.97 9.16
C MET A 211 -12.42 3.70 10.46
N ILE A 212 -13.41 3.19 11.19
CA ILE A 212 -13.79 3.72 12.51
C ILE A 212 -12.62 3.58 13.50
N THR A 213 -11.93 2.44 13.47
CA THR A 213 -10.76 2.18 14.32
C THR A 213 -9.61 3.13 14.02
N ASP A 214 -9.37 3.42 12.73
CA ASP A 214 -8.32 4.35 12.31
C ASP A 214 -8.65 5.79 12.70
N TRP A 215 -9.91 6.20 12.54
CA TRP A 215 -10.39 7.50 13.02
C TRP A 215 -10.13 7.70 14.51
N LEU A 216 -10.46 6.70 15.33
CA LEU A 216 -10.20 6.69 16.77
C LEU A 216 -8.69 6.68 17.08
N GLY A 217 -7.91 5.89 16.34
CA GLY A 217 -6.46 5.75 16.52
C GLY A 217 -5.66 7.02 16.26
N VAL A 218 -6.23 7.99 15.54
CA VAL A 218 -5.64 9.33 15.33
C VAL A 218 -5.85 10.26 16.53
N GLY A 219 -6.66 9.84 17.51
CA GLY A 219 -7.01 10.65 18.69
C GLY A 219 -8.37 11.33 18.56
N ASN A 220 -9.15 11.03 17.51
CA ASN A 220 -10.54 11.46 17.47
C ASN A 220 -11.37 10.61 18.43
N TRP A 221 -12.45 11.19 18.92
CA TRP A 221 -13.35 10.52 19.85
C TRP A 221 -14.68 10.17 19.18
N ALA A 222 -15.25 9.03 19.57
CA ALA A 222 -16.62 8.66 19.25
C ALA A 222 -17.31 8.17 20.52
N ALA A 223 -18.50 8.71 20.81
CA ALA A 223 -19.34 8.20 21.88
C ALA A 223 -19.78 6.76 21.58
N ASP A 224 -19.97 5.94 22.61
CA ASP A 224 -20.62 4.63 22.50
C ASP A 224 -22.07 4.75 22.01
N ARG A 225 -22.71 5.89 22.30
CA ARG A 225 -24.09 6.23 21.95
C ARG A 225 -24.16 7.63 21.34
N PRO A 226 -23.65 7.84 20.12
CA PRO A 226 -23.63 9.16 19.51
C PRO A 226 -25.07 9.62 19.22
N HIS A 227 -25.33 10.90 19.45
CA HIS A 227 -26.64 11.51 19.17
C HIS A 227 -26.94 11.54 17.66
N ARG A 228 -25.90 11.70 16.83
CA ARG A 228 -26.00 11.69 15.36
C ARG A 228 -25.09 10.62 14.75
N PRO A 229 -25.45 9.32 14.82
CA PRO A 229 -24.61 8.21 14.36
C PRO A 229 -24.34 8.26 12.85
N ILE A 230 -25.34 8.64 12.04
CA ILE A 230 -25.17 8.79 10.58
C ILE A 230 -24.23 9.95 10.27
N GLY A 231 -24.39 11.07 10.97
CA GLY A 231 -23.51 12.23 10.83
C GLY A 231 -22.06 11.90 11.21
N LEU A 232 -21.85 11.18 12.32
CA LEU A 232 -20.54 10.71 12.73
C LEU A 232 -19.87 9.87 11.64
N LEU A 233 -20.57 8.89 11.08
CA LEU A 233 -20.02 8.06 10.01
C LEU A 233 -19.71 8.89 8.74
N ALA A 234 -20.56 9.88 8.44
CA ALA A 234 -20.29 10.85 7.37
C ALA A 234 -18.97 11.61 7.60
N THR A 235 -18.75 12.09 8.81
CA THR A 235 -17.54 12.81 9.22
C THR A 235 -16.30 11.92 9.09
N ILE A 236 -16.41 10.65 9.49
CA ILE A 236 -15.33 9.67 9.36
C ILE A 236 -14.96 9.46 7.89
N PHE A 237 -15.94 9.29 6.99
CA PHE A 237 -15.67 9.15 5.56
C PHE A 237 -15.16 10.44 4.91
N ALA A 238 -15.69 11.60 5.32
CA ALA A 238 -15.20 12.89 4.86
C ALA A 238 -13.73 13.11 5.27
N TRP A 239 -13.36 12.70 6.48
CA TRP A 239 -11.98 12.70 6.92
C TRP A 239 -11.11 11.81 6.05
N HIS A 240 -11.53 10.56 5.76
CA HIS A 240 -10.77 9.65 4.89
C HIS A 240 -10.55 10.24 3.50
N GLY A 241 -11.56 10.96 2.97
CA GLY A 241 -11.52 11.66 1.70
C GLY A 241 -11.98 10.79 0.53
N PRO A 242 -12.71 11.37 -0.44
CA PRO A 242 -13.29 10.62 -1.56
C PRO A 242 -12.25 10.05 -2.52
N THR A 243 -11.04 10.63 -2.57
CA THR A 243 -9.95 10.18 -3.45
C THR A 243 -9.24 8.92 -2.96
N ASN A 244 -9.54 8.46 -1.75
CA ASN A 244 -8.89 7.31 -1.12
C ASN A 244 -9.80 6.08 -1.09
N LEU A 245 -10.99 6.14 -1.70
CA LEU A 245 -11.95 5.03 -1.67
C LEU A 245 -11.45 3.76 -2.39
N ASP A 246 -10.51 3.87 -3.32
CA ASP A 246 -9.85 2.71 -3.93
C ASP A 246 -8.98 1.92 -2.93
N GLU A 247 -8.57 2.55 -1.83
CA GLU A 247 -7.72 1.93 -0.81
C GLU A 247 -8.57 1.30 0.30
N ARG A 248 -9.01 0.05 0.08
CA ARG A 248 -9.80 -0.73 1.06
C ARG A 248 -9.08 -0.86 2.43
N PRO A 249 -9.66 -0.35 3.53
CA PRO A 249 -9.05 -0.36 4.85
C PRO A 249 -8.62 -1.73 5.43
N ALA A 250 -9.47 -2.73 5.38
CA ALA A 250 -9.24 -4.06 5.95
C ALA A 250 -8.57 -5.04 4.98
N ALA A 251 -8.52 -4.75 3.67
CA ALA A 251 -7.99 -5.65 2.65
C ALA A 251 -6.58 -6.18 2.95
N LEU A 252 -5.78 -5.40 3.68
CA LEU A 252 -4.40 -5.76 4.02
C LEU A 252 -4.31 -6.79 5.14
N ASP A 253 -5.11 -6.57 6.18
CA ASP A 253 -5.15 -7.49 7.31
C ASP A 253 -5.81 -8.81 6.86
N GLU A 254 -6.81 -8.73 5.98
CA GLU A 254 -7.39 -9.89 5.27
C GLU A 254 -6.33 -10.67 4.47
N ALA A 255 -5.48 -9.99 3.70
CA ALA A 255 -4.41 -10.64 2.93
C ALA A 255 -3.34 -11.30 3.83
N ARG A 256 -2.95 -10.67 4.94
CA ARG A 256 -2.02 -11.26 5.91
C ARG A 256 -2.61 -12.50 6.58
N GLU A 257 -3.87 -12.44 6.99
CA GLU A 257 -4.57 -13.59 7.57
C GLU A 257 -4.67 -14.74 6.57
N ALA A 258 -5.00 -14.45 5.31
CA ALA A 258 -5.02 -15.46 4.25
C ALA A 258 -3.64 -16.10 4.03
N GLN A 259 -2.56 -15.32 4.03
CA GLN A 259 -1.19 -15.83 3.94
C GLN A 259 -0.83 -16.70 5.15
N ALA A 260 -1.19 -16.28 6.36
CA ALA A 260 -0.94 -17.05 7.58
C ALA A 260 -1.69 -18.38 7.56
N LEU A 261 -2.96 -18.39 7.12
CA LEU A 261 -3.75 -19.61 6.94
C LEU A 261 -3.12 -20.54 5.90
N GLN A 262 -2.66 -20.00 4.77
CA GLN A 262 -1.96 -20.79 3.75
C GLN A 262 -0.65 -21.39 4.30
N ALA A 263 0.13 -20.61 5.07
CA ALA A 263 1.35 -21.09 5.70
C ALA A 263 1.06 -22.21 6.71
N GLN A 264 0.03 -22.05 7.54
CA GLN A 264 -0.42 -23.09 8.47
C GLN A 264 -0.88 -24.35 7.76
N ALA A 265 -1.64 -24.21 6.66
CA ALA A 265 -2.08 -25.34 5.86
C ALA A 265 -0.88 -26.10 5.26
N ARG A 266 0.13 -25.39 4.75
CA ARG A 266 1.37 -25.98 4.24
C ARG A 266 2.17 -26.68 5.34
N ALA A 267 2.28 -26.06 6.52
CA ALA A 267 2.97 -26.67 7.66
C ALA A 267 2.28 -27.96 8.12
N ARG A 268 0.93 -27.97 8.17
CA ARG A 268 0.15 -29.18 8.48
C ARG A 268 0.36 -30.27 7.43
N ALA A 269 0.33 -29.92 6.15
CA ALA A 269 0.58 -30.87 5.07
C ALA A 269 2.00 -31.47 5.16
N ALA A 270 3.01 -30.64 5.42
CA ALA A 270 4.39 -31.09 5.60
C ALA A 270 4.52 -32.04 6.81
N ALA A 271 3.88 -31.72 7.94
CA ALA A 271 3.90 -32.57 9.12
C ALA A 271 3.27 -33.96 8.87
N VAL A 272 2.18 -34.02 8.10
CA VAL A 272 1.57 -35.30 7.68
C VAL A 272 2.56 -36.10 6.82
N THR A 273 3.20 -35.46 5.84
CA THR A 273 4.18 -36.16 4.97
C THR A 273 5.40 -36.66 5.74
N GLU A 274 5.88 -35.89 6.73
CA GLU A 274 7.00 -36.28 7.59
C GLU A 274 6.63 -37.45 8.50
N PHE A 275 5.42 -37.43 9.06
CA PHE A 275 4.89 -38.54 9.85
C PHE A 275 4.82 -39.82 9.01
N ASP A 276 4.26 -39.76 7.80
CA ASP A 276 4.16 -40.91 6.90
C ASP A 276 5.53 -41.46 6.51
N ALA A 277 6.49 -40.58 6.21
CA ALA A 277 7.87 -40.97 5.92
C ALA A 277 8.53 -41.66 7.13
N SER A 278 8.33 -41.13 8.34
CA SER A 278 8.81 -41.74 9.58
C SER A 278 8.20 -43.13 9.82
N GLN A 279 6.91 -43.30 9.57
CA GLN A 279 6.24 -44.61 9.69
C GLN A 279 6.78 -45.63 8.69
N ARG A 280 6.99 -45.22 7.43
CA ARG A 280 7.62 -46.10 6.42
C ARG A 280 9.04 -46.49 6.81
N ALA A 281 9.85 -45.55 7.29
CA ALA A 281 11.20 -45.83 7.76
C ALA A 281 11.21 -46.81 8.94
N LYS A 282 10.29 -46.65 9.91
CA LYS A 282 10.11 -47.60 11.02
C LYS A 282 9.69 -48.98 10.53
N ALA A 283 8.79 -49.07 9.55
CA ALA A 283 8.36 -50.34 8.97
C ALA A 283 9.51 -51.07 8.28
N VAL A 284 10.31 -50.37 7.45
CA VAL A 284 11.52 -50.91 6.81
C VAL A 284 12.53 -51.35 7.86
N GLY A 285 12.76 -50.55 8.91
CA GLY A 285 13.65 -50.91 10.01
C GLY A 285 13.20 -52.17 10.76
N ARG A 286 11.90 -52.31 11.03
CA ARG A 286 11.33 -53.53 11.63
C ARG A 286 11.51 -54.76 10.73
N GLN A 287 11.30 -54.61 9.42
CA GLN A 287 11.52 -55.69 8.45
C GLN A 287 13.00 -56.12 8.42
N ALA A 288 13.93 -55.16 8.39
CA ALA A 288 15.36 -55.45 8.42
C ALA A 288 15.76 -56.23 9.70
N LEU A 289 15.24 -55.85 10.86
CA LEU A 289 15.47 -56.51 12.14
C LEU A 289 14.85 -57.90 12.27
N SER A 290 13.86 -58.24 11.42
CA SER A 290 13.24 -59.56 11.41
C SER A 290 14.15 -60.62 10.75
N SER A 291 15.11 -60.20 9.92
CA SER A 291 16.12 -61.08 9.32
C SER A 291 17.27 -61.38 10.29
N SER A 292 17.81 -62.60 10.26
CA SER A 292 18.97 -62.99 11.08
C SER A 292 20.23 -62.16 10.75
N LEU A 293 20.47 -61.91 9.46
CA LEU A 293 21.58 -61.08 8.97
C LEU A 293 21.43 -59.61 9.41
N GLY A 294 20.22 -59.05 9.37
CA GLY A 294 19.97 -57.67 9.80
C GLY A 294 20.20 -57.45 11.29
N ARG A 295 19.89 -58.45 12.16
CA ARG A 295 20.19 -58.37 13.60
C ARG A 295 21.70 -58.33 13.89
N VAL A 296 22.47 -59.14 13.17
CA VAL A 296 23.93 -59.20 13.29
C VAL A 296 24.56 -57.85 12.88
N GLU A 297 24.08 -57.26 11.79
CA GLU A 297 24.60 -55.98 11.29
C GLU A 297 24.27 -54.80 12.20
N VAL A 298 23.04 -54.75 12.74
CA VAL A 298 22.68 -53.72 13.74
C VAL A 298 23.54 -53.85 15.00
N ARG A 299 23.82 -55.09 15.44
CA ARG A 299 24.70 -55.33 16.58
C ARG A 299 26.11 -54.81 16.32
N ARG A 300 26.67 -55.08 15.14
CA ARG A 300 27.97 -54.57 14.70
C ARG A 300 28.04 -53.04 14.69
N ILE A 301 26.99 -52.36 14.22
CA ILE A 301 26.92 -50.89 14.20
C ILE A 301 26.89 -50.33 15.62
N LEU A 302 26.10 -50.93 16.52
CA LEU A 302 26.03 -50.51 17.93
C LEU A 302 27.34 -50.74 18.66
N ASP A 303 28.02 -51.87 18.43
CA ASP A 303 29.33 -52.17 19.02
C ASP A 303 30.40 -51.18 18.52
N ASN A 304 30.41 -50.83 17.23
CA ASN A 304 31.29 -49.79 16.67
C ASN A 304 31.00 -48.40 17.27
N ALA A 305 29.73 -48.06 17.49
CA ALA A 305 29.35 -46.78 18.10
C ALA A 305 29.74 -46.71 19.58
N ALA A 306 29.64 -47.83 20.31
CA ALA A 306 30.09 -47.93 21.69
C ALA A 306 31.62 -47.79 21.80
N GLN A 307 32.37 -48.44 20.91
CA GLN A 307 33.82 -48.29 20.82
C GLN A 307 34.25 -46.85 20.53
N ARG A 308 33.56 -46.14 19.62
CA ARG A 308 33.82 -44.71 19.35
C ARG A 308 33.53 -43.78 20.51
N ARG A 309 32.56 -44.12 21.38
CA ARG A 309 32.29 -43.36 22.61
C ARG A 309 33.37 -43.61 23.67
N GLN A 310 33.89 -44.83 23.74
CA GLN A 310 34.96 -45.20 24.67
C GLN A 310 36.32 -44.61 24.26
N SER A 311 36.61 -44.52 22.96
CA SER A 311 37.84 -43.89 22.45
C SER A 311 37.77 -42.35 22.36
N GLY A 312 36.65 -41.74 22.74
CA GLY A 312 36.41 -40.29 22.72
C GLY A 312 36.34 -39.62 24.11
N SER A 313 36.67 -40.32 25.20
CA SER A 313 36.92 -39.69 26.51
C SER A 313 38.43 -39.63 26.76
N PRO A 314 39.03 -38.45 27.03
CA PRO A 314 40.40 -38.36 27.53
C PRO A 314 40.54 -38.95 28.95
#